data_AF-A0A0F9ZAI5-F1
#
_entry.id   AF-A0A0F9ZAI5-F1
#
_cell.length_a   1.000
_cell.length_b   1.000
_cell.length_c   1.000
_cell.angle_alpha   90.00
_cell.angle_beta   90.00
_cell.angle_gamma   90.00
#
_symmetry.space_group_name_H-M   'P 1'
#
loop_
_entity.id
_entity.type
_entity.pdbx_description
1 polymer ?
#
loop_
_entity_poly.entity_id
_entity_poly.type
_entity_poly.pdbx_seq_one_letter_code
_entity_poly.pdbx_strand_id
1 'polypeptide(L)'
;MTNKQILTILGILFLIMIIGSLVLSTWISYSQSLRIIFGTVHIIFLPGFIWTFIFFEKKFLNIIEIITYSIALSIILVPFSALITNAAGLKLTFENTMLIPVGICVLGILILLLNFSYKKTNE
;
A
#
# COMPACT_ATOMS: atom_id res chain seq x y z
N MET A 1 11.99 -9.32 9.71
CA MET A 1 12.58 -8.32 8.79
C MET A 1 13.34 -7.30 9.62
N THR A 2 14.56 -6.90 9.23
CA THR A 2 15.26 -5.84 9.99
C THR A 2 14.66 -4.48 9.60
N ASN A 3 14.53 -3.55 10.56
CA ASN A 3 14.06 -2.17 10.29
C ASN A 3 14.83 -1.51 9.13
N LYS A 4 16.10 -1.89 8.95
CA LYS A 4 16.95 -1.46 7.83
C LYS A 4 16.40 -1.89 6.48
N GLN A 5 15.96 -3.14 6.32
CA GLN A 5 15.40 -3.63 5.04
C GLN A 5 14.12 -2.89 4.66
N ILE A 6 13.25 -2.59 5.63
CA ILE A 6 11.99 -1.85 5.38
C ILE A 6 12.34 -0.45 4.85
N LEU A 7 13.26 0.22 5.54
CA LEU A 7 13.71 1.56 5.15
C LEU A 7 14.35 1.56 3.76
N THR A 8 15.16 0.54 3.44
CA THR A 8 15.77 0.41 2.11
C THR A 8 14.72 0.24 1.03
N ILE A 9 13.71 -0.62 1.22
CA ILE A 9 12.64 -0.83 0.23
C ILE A 9 11.86 0.46 0.02
N LEU A 10 11.44 1.14 1.10
CA LEU A 10 10.71 2.40 1.02
C LEU A 10 11.54 3.50 0.37
N GLY A 11 12.84 3.58 0.67
CA GLY A 11 13.75 4.55 0.05
C GLY A 11 13.93 4.32 -1.44
N ILE A 12 14.14 3.06 -1.87
CA ILE A 12 14.24 2.71 -3.29
C ILE A 12 12.94 3.01 -4.02
N LEU A 13 11.79 2.62 -3.44
CA LEU A 13 10.48 2.90 -4.01
C LEU A 13 10.27 4.41 -4.20
N PHE A 14 10.56 5.22 -3.18
CA PHE A 14 10.44 6.67 -3.25
C PHE A 14 11.34 7.29 -4.31
N LEU A 15 12.58 6.80 -4.45
CA LEU A 15 13.49 7.24 -5.50
C LEU A 15 12.95 6.92 -6.90
N ILE A 16 12.43 5.70 -7.11
CA ILE A 16 11.80 5.28 -8.36
C ILE A 16 10.58 6.17 -8.67
N MET A 17 9.79 6.54 -7.66
CA MET A 17 8.65 7.43 -7.84
C MET A 17 9.08 8.83 -8.29
N ILE A 18 10.12 9.39 -7.70
CA ILE A 18 10.65 10.71 -8.10
C ILE A 18 11.16 10.66 -9.54
N ILE A 19 12.02 9.68 -9.85
CA ILE A 19 12.60 9.53 -11.19
C ILE A 19 11.50 9.30 -12.22
N GLY A 20 10.56 8.41 -11.96
CA GLY A 20 9.43 8.15 -12.85
C GLY A 20 8.56 9.38 -13.08
N SER A 21 8.31 10.18 -12.02
CA SER A 21 7.55 11.43 -12.13
C SER A 21 8.26 12.48 -12.98
N LEU A 22 9.59 12.58 -12.86
CA LEU A 22 10.42 13.47 -13.69
C LEU A 22 10.42 13.03 -15.15
N VAL A 23 10.59 11.73 -15.41
CA VAL A 23 10.55 11.19 -16.78
C VAL A 23 9.19 11.44 -17.43
N LEU A 24 8.08 11.16 -16.73
CA LEU A 24 6.74 11.42 -17.27
C LEU A 24 6.47 12.92 -17.48
N SER A 25 7.07 13.80 -16.67
CA SER A 25 6.88 15.25 -16.83
C SER A 25 7.40 15.83 -18.15
N THR A 26 8.17 15.05 -18.93
CA THR A 26 8.58 15.43 -20.29
C THR A 26 7.42 15.42 -21.28
N TRP A 27 6.34 14.67 -21.01
CA TRP A 27 5.17 14.52 -21.89
C TRP A 27 3.90 15.19 -21.33
N ILE A 28 3.80 15.33 -20.00
CA ILE A 28 2.61 15.82 -19.30
C ILE A 28 2.99 16.83 -18.22
N SER A 29 2.02 17.59 -17.72
CA SER A 29 2.27 18.53 -16.62
C SER A 29 2.88 17.82 -15.40
N TYR A 30 3.83 18.46 -14.73
CA TYR A 30 4.46 17.94 -13.51
C TYR A 30 3.43 17.54 -12.43
N SER A 31 2.35 18.32 -12.30
CA SER A 31 1.26 18.02 -11.36
C SER A 31 0.48 16.74 -11.72
N GLN A 32 0.41 16.41 -13.00
CA GLN A 32 -0.24 15.20 -13.50
C GLN A 32 0.69 14.00 -13.38
N SER A 33 1.98 14.15 -13.66
CA SER A 33 2.95 13.06 -13.53
C SER A 33 3.07 12.57 -12.10
N LEU A 34 3.18 13.49 -11.13
CA LEU A 34 3.16 13.15 -9.71
C LEU A 34 1.89 12.40 -9.34
N ARG A 35 0.72 12.91 -9.74
CA ARG A 35 -0.57 12.29 -9.43
C ARG A 35 -0.68 10.86 -9.96
N ILE A 36 -0.21 10.62 -11.18
CA ILE A 36 -0.26 9.29 -11.81
C ILE A 36 0.69 8.34 -11.09
N ILE A 37 1.95 8.72 -10.88
CA ILE A 37 2.96 7.86 -10.25
C ILE A 37 2.57 7.56 -8.79
N PHE A 38 2.28 8.60 -8.00
CA PHE A 38 1.92 8.44 -6.60
C PHE A 38 0.58 7.73 -6.44
N GLY A 39 -0.42 8.05 -7.26
CA GLY A 39 -1.70 7.35 -7.26
C GLY A 39 -1.57 5.87 -7.58
N THR A 40 -0.72 5.52 -8.55
CA THR A 40 -0.47 4.12 -8.93
C THR A 40 0.16 3.34 -7.77
N VAL A 41 1.23 3.87 -7.15
CA VAL A 41 1.87 3.22 -6.00
C VAL A 41 0.92 3.13 -4.80
N HIS A 42 0.14 4.19 -4.57
CA HIS A 42 -0.86 4.23 -3.50
C HIS A 42 -1.93 3.14 -3.66
N ILE A 43 -2.37 2.84 -4.87
CA ILE A 43 -3.42 1.84 -5.12
C ILE A 43 -2.85 0.41 -5.22
N ILE A 44 -1.71 0.24 -5.90
CA ILE A 44 -1.22 -1.09 -6.29
C ILE A 44 -0.20 -1.66 -5.29
N PHE A 45 0.44 -0.83 -4.46
CA PHE A 45 1.52 -1.29 -3.59
C PHE A 45 1.22 -1.07 -2.10
N LEU A 46 0.79 0.13 -1.72
CA LEU A 46 0.76 0.54 -0.31
C LEU A 46 -0.18 -0.31 0.58
N PRO A 47 -1.44 -0.58 0.21
CA PRO A 47 -2.33 -1.43 0.98
C PRO A 47 -1.76 -2.83 1.15
N GLY A 48 -1.32 -3.46 0.07
CA GLY A 48 -0.76 -4.81 0.13
C GLY A 48 0.56 -4.89 0.92
N PHE A 49 1.38 -3.83 0.90
CA PHE A 49 2.60 -3.74 1.71
C PHE A 49 2.29 -3.69 3.22
N ILE A 50 1.28 -2.92 3.63
CA ILE A 50 0.87 -2.89 5.05
C ILE A 50 0.34 -4.25 5.48
N TRP A 51 -0.52 -4.85 4.66
CA TRP A 51 -1.16 -6.11 5.01
C TRP A 51 -0.23 -7.32 4.93
N THR A 52 0.89 -7.24 4.20
CA THR A 52 1.92 -8.31 4.26
C THR A 52 2.50 -8.45 5.66
N PHE A 53 2.64 -7.36 6.42
CA PHE A 53 3.10 -7.45 7.81
C PHE A 53 2.09 -8.13 8.73
N ILE A 54 0.78 -7.99 8.44
CA ILE A 54 -0.28 -8.63 9.21
C ILE A 54 -0.33 -10.13 8.90
N PHE A 55 -0.35 -10.49 7.61
CA PHE A 55 -0.47 -11.90 7.22
C PHE A 55 0.80 -12.72 7.45
N PHE A 56 1.98 -12.09 7.40
CA PHE A 56 3.26 -12.78 7.44
C PHE A 56 4.16 -12.34 8.60
N GLU A 57 3.59 -11.81 9.69
CA GLU A 57 4.29 -11.24 10.86
C GLU A 57 5.46 -12.11 11.39
N LYS A 58 5.36 -13.45 11.25
CA LYS A 58 6.33 -14.42 11.77
C LYS A 58 7.26 -15.05 10.70
N LYS A 59 7.11 -14.70 9.42
CA LYS A 59 7.94 -15.23 8.34
C LYS A 59 9.07 -14.25 7.99
N PHE A 60 10.29 -14.77 7.88
CA PHE A 60 11.38 -14.06 7.21
C PHE A 60 11.14 -14.12 5.71
N LEU A 61 10.44 -13.12 5.18
CA LEU A 61 10.26 -12.95 3.75
C LEU A 61 11.50 -12.28 3.13
N ASN A 62 11.91 -12.78 1.97
CA ASN A 62 12.91 -12.13 1.13
C ASN A 62 12.35 -10.86 0.47
N ILE A 63 13.22 -9.95 0.02
CA ILE A 63 12.80 -8.66 -0.58
C ILE A 63 11.87 -8.88 -1.79
N ILE A 64 12.20 -9.85 -2.65
CA ILE A 64 11.40 -10.18 -3.85
C ILE A 64 10.02 -10.71 -3.45
N GLU A 65 9.94 -11.53 -2.39
CA GLU A 65 8.68 -12.06 -1.89
C GLU A 65 7.81 -10.94 -1.33
N ILE A 66 8.39 -10.01 -0.58
CA ILE A 66 7.66 -8.85 -0.03
C ILE A 66 7.04 -8.04 -1.16
N ILE A 67 7.82 -7.71 -2.20
CA ILE A 67 7.31 -6.94 -3.34
C ILE A 67 6.20 -7.70 -4.06
N THR A 68 6.42 -8.99 -4.34
CA THR A 68 5.44 -9.86 -5.02
C THR A 68 4.14 -9.94 -4.22
N TYR A 69 4.22 -10.24 -2.93
CA TYR A 69 3.04 -10.34 -2.07
C TYR A 69 2.35 -8.99 -1.89
N SER A 70 3.09 -7.89 -1.78
CA SER A 70 2.50 -6.55 -1.67
C SER A 70 1.65 -6.21 -2.89
N ILE A 71 2.18 -6.44 -4.10
CA ILE A 71 1.44 -6.18 -5.33
C ILE A 71 0.24 -7.11 -5.45
N ALA A 72 0.44 -8.42 -5.28
CA ALA A 72 -0.63 -9.40 -5.38
C ALA A 72 -1.77 -9.11 -4.39
N LEU A 73 -1.42 -8.76 -3.15
CA LEU A 73 -2.39 -8.51 -2.10
C LEU A 73 -3.15 -7.21 -2.34
N SER A 74 -2.52 -6.15 -2.87
CA SER A 74 -3.22 -4.90 -3.19
C SER A 74 -4.19 -5.09 -4.36
N ILE A 75 -3.78 -5.84 -5.40
CA ILE A 75 -4.62 -6.16 -6.57
C ILE A 75 -5.85 -6.97 -6.15
N ILE A 76 -5.78 -7.74 -5.06
CA ILE A 76 -6.94 -8.45 -4.51
C ILE A 76 -7.75 -7.53 -3.59
N LEU A 77 -7.11 -6.93 -2.58
CA LEU A 77 -7.78 -6.18 -1.52
C LEU A 77 -8.52 -4.96 -2.04
N VAL A 78 -7.91 -4.15 -2.91
CA VAL A 78 -8.51 -2.89 -3.34
C VAL A 78 -9.76 -3.11 -4.20
N PRO A 79 -9.72 -3.91 -5.29
CA PRO A 79 -10.91 -4.17 -6.10
C PRO A 79 -11.98 -4.94 -5.33
N PHE A 80 -11.59 -5.89 -4.48
CA PHE A 80 -12.54 -6.64 -3.66
C PHE A 80 -13.27 -5.74 -2.67
N SER A 81 -12.54 -4.84 -1.99
CA SER A 81 -13.14 -3.87 -1.08
C SER A 81 -14.05 -2.91 -1.84
N ALA A 82 -13.63 -2.42 -3.01
CA ALA A 82 -14.47 -1.57 -3.85
C ALA A 82 -15.77 -2.26 -4.27
N LEU A 83 -15.71 -3.55 -4.61
CA LEU A 83 -16.89 -4.35 -4.96
C LEU A 83 -17.83 -4.53 -3.76
N ILE A 84 -17.30 -4.82 -2.57
CA ILE A 84 -18.11 -4.92 -1.35
C ILE A 84 -18.76 -3.59 -1.02
N THR A 85 -17.99 -2.50 -1.06
CA THR A 85 -18.49 -1.13 -0.81
C THR A 85 -19.60 -0.77 -1.79
N ASN A 86 -19.45 -1.13 -3.06
CA ASN A 86 -20.50 -0.96 -4.06
C ASN A 86 -21.74 -1.82 -3.80
N ALA A 87 -21.56 -3.09 -3.41
CA ALA A 87 -22.66 -3.97 -3.02
C ALA A 87 -23.41 -3.48 -1.76
N ALA A 88 -22.72 -2.77 -0.86
CA ALA A 88 -23.31 -2.14 0.31
C ALA A 88 -24.08 -0.82 -0.01
N GLY A 89 -24.18 -0.44 -1.29
CA GLY A 89 -24.97 0.71 -1.75
C GLY A 89 -24.17 2.01 -1.96
N LEU A 90 -22.84 2.00 -1.76
CA LEU A 90 -21.99 3.16 -2.02
C LEU A 90 -21.55 3.19 -3.49
N LYS A 91 -21.98 4.21 -4.23
CA LYS A 91 -21.60 4.36 -5.65
C LYS A 91 -20.08 4.47 -5.82
N LEU A 92 -19.54 3.80 -6.84
CA LEU A 92 -18.14 3.95 -7.26
C LEU A 92 -17.90 5.30 -7.94
N THR A 93 -17.81 6.35 -7.15
CA THR A 93 -17.34 7.67 -7.58
C THR A 93 -15.82 7.74 -7.49
N PHE A 94 -15.24 8.76 -8.13
CA PHE A 94 -13.79 9.03 -8.03
C PHE A 94 -13.34 9.19 -6.56
N GLU A 95 -14.13 9.93 -5.77
CA GLU A 95 -13.85 10.17 -4.35
C GLU A 95 -13.82 8.87 -3.54
N ASN A 96 -14.86 8.04 -3.68
CA ASN A 96 -14.95 6.77 -2.96
C ASN A 96 -13.83 5.81 -3.38
N THR A 97 -13.50 5.77 -4.67
CA THR A 97 -12.44 4.90 -5.21
C THR A 97 -11.05 5.29 -4.67
N MET A 98 -10.82 6.59 -4.41
CA MET A 98 -9.58 7.06 -3.79
C MET A 98 -9.55 6.82 -2.27
N LEU A 99 -10.71 6.86 -1.59
CA LEU A 99 -10.80 6.65 -0.15
C LEU A 99 -10.71 5.17 0.27
N ILE A 100 -11.15 4.24 -0.59
CA ILE A 100 -11.11 2.79 -0.29
C ILE A 100 -9.69 2.31 0.04
N PRO A 101 -8.66 2.54 -0.80
CA PRO A 101 -7.27 2.16 -0.47
C PRO A 101 -6.78 2.78 0.84
N VAL A 102 -7.12 4.05 1.10
CA VAL A 102 -6.78 4.73 2.36
C VAL A 102 -7.41 4.01 3.54
N GLY A 103 -8.70 3.67 3.48
CA GLY A 103 -9.40 2.92 4.52
C GLY A 103 -8.75 1.56 4.81
N ILE A 104 -8.37 0.83 3.75
CA ILE A 104 -7.66 -0.46 3.87
C ILE A 104 -6.31 -0.27 4.58
N CYS A 105 -5.56 0.78 4.24
CA CYS A 105 -4.28 1.10 4.89
C CYS A 105 -4.47 1.43 6.38
N VAL A 106 -5.45 2.28 6.70
CA VAL A 106 -5.75 2.69 8.08
C VAL A 106 -6.14 1.48 8.93
N LEU A 107 -7.02 0.61 8.42
CA LEU A 107 -7.41 -0.62 9.11
C LEU A 107 -6.21 -1.54 9.35
N GLY A 108 -5.35 -1.71 8.34
CA GLY A 108 -4.15 -2.53 8.48
C GLY A 108 -3.19 -2.00 9.55
N ILE A 109 -2.94 -0.69 9.55
CA ILE A 109 -2.08 -0.04 10.56
C ILE A 109 -2.70 -0.18 11.96
N LEU A 110 -4.01 0.01 12.11
CA LEU A 110 -4.69 -0.12 13.39
C LEU A 110 -4.52 -1.54 13.97
N ILE A 111 -4.68 -2.57 13.14
CA ILE A 111 -4.46 -3.97 13.54
C ILE A 111 -3.02 -4.19 13.98
N LEU A 112 -2.03 -3.68 13.23
CA LEU A 112 -0.62 -3.81 13.60
C LEU A 112 -0.31 -3.15 14.96
N LEU A 113 -0.86 -1.96 15.21
CA LEU A 113 -0.67 -1.26 16.49
C LEU A 113 -1.30 -2.04 17.65
N LEU A 114 -2.49 -2.59 17.46
CA LEU A 114 -3.16 -3.42 18.47
C LEU A 114 -2.37 -4.70 18.76
N ASN A 115 -1.88 -5.39 17.73
CA ASN A 115 -1.04 -6.58 17.89
C ASN A 115 0.25 -6.26 18.66
N PHE A 116 0.88 -5.13 18.36
CA PHE A 116 2.09 -4.69 19.05
C PHE A 116 1.82 -4.36 20.53
N SER A 117 0.71 -3.69 20.83
CA SER A 117 0.30 -3.36 22.21
C SER A 117 -0.04 -4.62 23.02
N TYR A 118 -0.69 -5.59 22.40
CA TYR A 118 -1.04 -6.86 23.06
C TYR A 118 0.20 -7.67 23.40
N LYS A 119 1.17 -7.74 22.48
CA LYS A 119 2.41 -8.49 22.70
C LYS A 119 3.27 -7.91 23.82
N LYS A 120 3.36 -6.57 23.91
CA LYS A 120 4.09 -5.86 24.98
C LYS A 120 3.51 -6.07 26.39
N THR A 121 2.22 -6.42 26.49
CA THR A 121 1.54 -6.61 27.78
C THR A 121 1.66 -8.04 28.30
N ASN A 122 2.02 -9.00 27.44
CA ASN A 122 2.09 -10.44 27.75
C ASN A 122 3.52 -11.02 27.70
N GLU A 123 4.54 -10.16 27.60
CA GLU A 123 5.97 -10.49 27.79
C GLU A 123 6.45 -9.89 29.13
#